data_AF-A0A410PTU3-F1
#
_entry.id   AF-A0A410PTU3-F1
#
_cell.length_a   1.000
_cell.length_b   1.000
_cell.length_c   1.000
_cell.angle_alpha   90.00
_cell.angle_beta   90.00
_cell.angle_gamma   90.00
#
_symmetry.space_group_name_H-M   'P 1'
#
loop_
_entity.id
_entity.type
_entity.pdbx_description
1 polymer ?
#
loop_
_entity_poly.entity_id
_entity_poly.type
_entity_poly.pdbx_seq_one_letter_code
_entity_poly.pdbx_strand_id
1 'polypeptide(L)'
;MKTISRLNEVYKNAKEIPFDDTSKFVFFGDTHRGDDSIADEFGKNKHIFYHALNYYYQNDFTYVEVGDGDELWENSNFEHIRNSHFSVFNKLKEFYDAGRLYIIFGNHNMKMKSPDWVEKNMYSVYDEYLGEKVDLFPGLKVYEAFRFKHKKTHQEIFVVHGHQGDLINDQLAFISHFIIRFFWHFMHLIGVRYAASPAKSRRKMHKVEKNYTKWNAQNDTIIICGHTHRPKFPDPGESSYFNVGCGMHPRGITCLELIYGKLILVAWRVHSKKDGTLFIKRTALKGPVPIKAYDKTPPIKGKEIKNKSIQTKQE
;
A
#
# COMPACT_ATOMS: atom_id res chain seq x y z
N MET A 1 -21.27 11.34 -5.17
CA MET A 1 -21.06 11.37 -3.70
C MET A 1 -19.89 12.30 -3.35
N LYS A 2 -19.94 13.07 -2.23
CA LYS A 2 -18.80 13.90 -1.77
C LYS A 2 -17.70 13.01 -1.17
N THR A 3 -16.41 13.35 -1.39
CA THR A 3 -15.25 12.55 -0.96
C THR A 3 -15.28 12.14 0.52
N ILE A 4 -15.59 13.06 1.43
CA ILE A 4 -15.64 12.78 2.88
C ILE A 4 -16.72 11.74 3.22
N SER A 5 -17.90 11.84 2.60
CA SER A 5 -18.99 10.89 2.83
C SER A 5 -18.64 9.50 2.35
N ARG A 6 -17.96 9.40 1.19
CA ARG A 6 -17.46 8.13 0.67
C ARG A 6 -16.42 7.52 1.60
N LEU A 7 -15.47 8.32 2.07
CA LEU A 7 -14.46 7.85 3.02
C LEU A 7 -15.06 7.34 4.33
N ASN A 8 -16.08 8.02 4.87
CA ASN A 8 -16.78 7.56 6.08
C ASN A 8 -17.46 6.20 5.87
N GLU A 9 -18.09 6.00 4.70
CA GLU A 9 -18.72 4.72 4.34
C GLU A 9 -17.67 3.60 4.24
N VAL A 10 -16.58 3.84 3.51
CA VAL A 10 -15.48 2.88 3.36
C VAL A 10 -14.87 2.55 4.72
N TYR A 11 -14.62 3.56 5.56
CA TYR A 11 -14.10 3.37 6.91
C TYR A 11 -15.02 2.51 7.77
N LYS A 12 -16.33 2.74 7.71
CA LYS A 12 -17.32 1.97 8.47
C LYS A 12 -17.38 0.50 8.04
N ASN A 13 -17.22 0.25 6.74
CA ASN A 13 -17.27 -1.10 6.16
C ASN A 13 -15.90 -1.80 6.10
N ALA A 14 -14.82 -1.10 6.46
CA ALA A 14 -13.47 -1.63 6.41
C ALA A 14 -13.31 -2.83 7.35
N LYS A 15 -12.59 -3.86 6.87
CA LYS A 15 -12.32 -5.04 7.68
C LYS A 15 -11.32 -4.68 8.79
N GLU A 16 -11.69 -4.95 10.03
CA GLU A 16 -10.79 -4.76 11.17
C GLU A 16 -9.72 -5.86 11.22
N ILE A 17 -8.47 -5.47 11.39
CA ILE A 17 -7.30 -6.34 11.56
C ILE A 17 -6.64 -5.99 12.90
N PRO A 18 -6.69 -6.86 13.91
CA PRO A 18 -6.03 -6.59 15.19
C PRO A 18 -4.52 -6.74 15.06
N PHE A 19 -3.75 -5.86 15.70
CA PHE A 19 -2.29 -5.97 15.78
C PHE A 19 -1.76 -5.56 17.15
N ASP A 20 -0.49 -5.86 17.40
CA ASP A 20 0.23 -5.49 18.62
C ASP A 20 1.69 -5.13 18.33
N ASP A 21 2.42 -4.77 19.38
CA ASP A 21 3.83 -4.42 19.33
C ASP A 21 4.77 -5.57 18.88
N THR A 22 4.28 -6.78 18.59
CA THR A 22 5.07 -7.86 17.98
C THR A 22 4.80 -8.02 16.49
N SER A 23 3.72 -7.40 16.01
CA SER A 23 3.27 -7.52 14.63
C SER A 23 4.21 -6.75 13.67
N LYS A 24 4.40 -7.31 12.47
CA LYS A 24 5.20 -6.72 11.39
C LYS A 24 4.36 -6.68 10.13
N PHE A 25 4.15 -5.50 9.56
CA PHE A 25 3.44 -5.33 8.30
C PHE A 25 4.29 -4.55 7.31
N VAL A 26 4.17 -4.89 6.03
CA VAL A 26 4.67 -4.08 4.93
C VAL A 26 3.51 -3.71 4.02
N PHE A 27 3.42 -2.43 3.68
CA PHE A 27 2.40 -1.85 2.83
C PHE A 27 3.04 -1.44 1.50
N PHE A 28 2.70 -2.18 0.45
CA PHE A 28 3.04 -1.86 -0.94
C PHE A 28 1.78 -1.46 -1.69
N GLY A 29 1.87 -0.56 -2.65
CA GLY A 29 0.75 -0.15 -3.50
C GLY A 29 1.28 0.36 -4.84
N ASP A 30 0.37 0.57 -5.78
CA ASP A 30 0.69 1.15 -7.09
C ASP A 30 1.86 0.42 -7.76
N THR A 31 1.77 -0.91 -7.78
CA THR A 31 2.80 -1.77 -8.37
C THR A 31 2.55 -1.92 -9.87
N HIS A 32 1.28 -2.00 -10.30
CA HIS A 32 0.83 -2.15 -11.69
C HIS A 32 1.58 -3.23 -12.46
N ARG A 33 1.59 -4.45 -11.93
CA ARG A 33 2.13 -5.63 -12.63
C ARG A 33 1.35 -5.81 -13.92
N GLY A 34 2.04 -5.69 -15.06
CA GLY A 34 1.49 -5.84 -16.39
C GLY A 34 1.91 -7.18 -17.03
N ASP A 35 2.08 -7.18 -18.34
CA ASP A 35 2.41 -8.35 -19.15
C ASP A 35 3.91 -8.51 -19.45
N ASP A 36 4.79 -7.76 -18.77
CA ASP A 36 6.25 -7.67 -19.00
C ASP A 36 6.62 -7.19 -20.42
N SER A 37 5.68 -6.58 -21.13
CA SER A 37 5.95 -5.87 -22.38
C SER A 37 6.71 -4.56 -22.14
N ILE A 38 7.06 -3.84 -23.21
CA ILE A 38 7.70 -2.52 -23.12
C ILE A 38 6.80 -1.50 -22.41
N ALA A 39 5.48 -1.68 -22.50
CA ALA A 39 4.49 -0.85 -21.82
C ALA A 39 4.39 -1.16 -20.31
N ASP A 40 4.86 -2.33 -19.87
CA ASP A 40 4.88 -2.71 -18.46
C ASP A 40 5.97 -1.92 -17.70
N GLU A 41 5.54 -0.91 -16.95
CA GLU A 41 6.44 -0.11 -16.12
C GLU A 41 6.97 -0.88 -14.91
N PHE A 42 6.20 -1.85 -14.38
CA PHE A 42 6.63 -2.72 -13.29
C PHE A 42 7.76 -3.65 -13.70
N GLY A 43 7.77 -4.13 -14.95
CA GLY A 43 8.77 -5.07 -15.46
C GLY A 43 10.22 -4.64 -15.18
N LYS A 44 10.50 -3.33 -15.19
CA LYS A 44 11.83 -2.75 -14.87
C LYS A 44 12.25 -2.93 -13.41
N ASN A 45 11.30 -3.02 -12.50
CA ASN A 45 11.51 -3.13 -11.05
C ASN A 45 11.19 -4.53 -10.51
N LYS A 46 10.76 -5.49 -11.35
CA LYS A 46 10.34 -6.83 -10.90
C LYS A 46 11.36 -7.55 -10.00
N HIS A 47 12.65 -7.45 -10.33
CA HIS A 47 13.71 -8.06 -9.51
C HIS A 47 13.93 -7.34 -8.17
N ILE A 48 13.76 -6.01 -8.14
CA ILE A 48 13.81 -5.23 -6.89
C ILE A 48 12.65 -5.63 -5.98
N PHE A 49 11.45 -5.70 -6.56
CA PHE A 49 10.23 -6.09 -5.85
C PHE A 49 10.31 -7.52 -5.32
N TYR A 50 10.71 -8.48 -6.16
CA TYR A 50 10.91 -9.87 -5.76
C TYR A 50 11.94 -10.02 -4.63
N HIS A 51 13.06 -9.29 -4.68
CA HIS A 51 14.05 -9.29 -3.60
C HIS A 51 13.48 -8.70 -2.31
N ALA A 52 12.72 -7.60 -2.40
CA ALA A 52 12.04 -7.02 -1.25
C ALA A 52 11.03 -7.99 -0.63
N LEU A 53 10.19 -8.66 -1.44
CA LEU A 53 9.24 -9.66 -0.96
C LEU A 53 9.95 -10.82 -0.22
N ASN A 54 11.07 -11.31 -0.75
CA ASN A 54 11.87 -12.34 -0.07
C ASN A 54 12.33 -11.87 1.31
N TYR A 55 12.87 -10.65 1.40
CA TYR A 55 13.28 -10.07 2.68
C TYR A 55 12.11 -10.01 3.67
N TYR A 56 10.96 -9.49 3.24
CA TYR A 56 9.79 -9.37 4.12
C TYR A 56 9.25 -10.74 4.55
N TYR A 57 9.22 -11.70 3.63
CA TYR A 57 8.78 -13.06 3.93
C TYR A 57 9.66 -13.72 4.99
N GLN A 58 10.98 -13.67 4.80
CA GLN A 58 12.00 -14.24 5.69
C GLN A 58 12.08 -13.57 7.06
N ASN A 59 11.59 -12.33 7.18
CA ASN A 59 11.57 -11.58 8.43
C ASN A 59 10.19 -11.55 9.10
N ASP A 60 9.30 -12.48 8.74
CA ASP A 60 7.98 -12.71 9.31
C ASP A 60 7.01 -11.53 9.18
N PHE A 61 7.12 -10.76 8.09
CA PHE A 61 6.15 -9.71 7.80
C PHE A 61 4.86 -10.29 7.24
N THR A 62 3.77 -9.60 7.52
CA THR A 62 2.51 -9.71 6.78
C THR A 62 2.51 -8.69 5.64
N TYR A 63 2.24 -9.15 4.43
CA TYR A 63 2.17 -8.31 3.24
C TYR A 63 0.77 -7.74 3.07
N VAL A 64 0.69 -6.42 2.89
CA VAL A 64 -0.55 -5.68 2.63
C VAL A 64 -0.41 -4.95 1.30
N GLU A 65 -1.20 -5.35 0.31
CA GLU A 65 -1.31 -4.66 -0.97
C GLU A 65 -2.37 -3.55 -0.89
N VAL A 66 -1.95 -2.31 -1.05
CA VAL A 66 -2.74 -1.08 -0.90
C VAL A 66 -3.28 -0.64 -2.28
N GLY A 67 -3.87 -1.58 -3.02
CA GLY A 67 -4.46 -1.34 -4.34
C GLY A 67 -3.46 -1.15 -5.49
N ASP A 68 -4.01 -1.25 -6.70
CA ASP A 68 -3.29 -1.15 -7.98
C ASP A 68 -2.03 -2.04 -8.03
N GLY A 69 -2.17 -3.26 -7.52
CA GLY A 69 -1.13 -4.28 -7.63
C GLY A 69 -0.96 -4.79 -9.05
N ASP A 70 -2.08 -5.02 -9.75
CA ASP A 70 -2.12 -5.60 -11.09
C ASP A 70 -2.79 -4.64 -12.09
N GLU A 71 -2.22 -4.50 -13.28
CA GLU A 71 -2.68 -3.57 -14.32
C GLU A 71 -3.80 -4.17 -15.18
N LEU A 72 -4.99 -4.32 -14.57
CA LEU A 72 -6.16 -4.91 -15.25
C LEU A 72 -6.91 -3.93 -16.17
N TRP A 73 -6.48 -2.66 -16.24
CA TRP A 73 -7.05 -1.72 -17.21
C TRP A 73 -6.50 -1.97 -18.62
N GLU A 74 -5.18 -2.09 -18.73
CA GLU A 74 -4.53 -2.37 -20.01
C GLU A 74 -4.58 -3.87 -20.35
N ASN A 75 -4.45 -4.73 -19.34
CA ASN A 75 -4.43 -6.18 -19.52
C ASN A 75 -5.74 -6.83 -19.10
N SER A 76 -6.51 -7.35 -20.05
CA SER A 76 -7.79 -8.00 -19.73
C SER A 76 -7.67 -9.41 -19.17
N ASN A 77 -6.53 -10.09 -19.39
CA ASN A 77 -6.29 -11.44 -18.92
C ASN A 77 -5.31 -11.45 -17.74
N PHE A 78 -5.79 -11.80 -16.54
CA PHE A 78 -4.97 -11.91 -15.34
C PHE A 78 -3.89 -13.00 -15.47
N GLU A 79 -4.18 -14.08 -16.20
CA GLU A 79 -3.24 -15.19 -16.38
C GLU A 79 -1.97 -14.74 -17.10
N HIS A 80 -2.08 -13.80 -18.05
CA HIS A 80 -0.91 -13.21 -18.70
C HIS A 80 -0.05 -12.43 -17.71
N ILE A 81 -0.68 -11.55 -16.89
CA ILE A 81 0.04 -10.80 -15.85
C ILE A 81 0.75 -11.75 -14.90
N ARG A 82 0.04 -12.79 -14.44
CA ARG A 82 0.60 -13.81 -13.55
C ARG A 82 1.81 -14.47 -14.18
N ASN A 83 1.68 -14.95 -15.42
CA ASN A 83 2.73 -15.72 -16.08
C ASN A 83 3.96 -14.86 -16.37
N SER A 84 3.75 -13.61 -16.79
CA SER A 84 4.81 -12.62 -16.99
C SER A 84 5.62 -12.33 -15.72
N HIS A 85 4.97 -12.40 -14.55
CA HIS A 85 5.60 -12.14 -13.25
C HIS A 85 5.56 -13.35 -12.31
N PHE A 86 5.72 -14.58 -12.83
CA PHE A 86 5.49 -15.83 -12.08
C PHE A 86 6.23 -15.88 -10.73
N SER A 87 7.48 -15.40 -10.68
CA SER A 87 8.31 -15.41 -9.47
C SER A 87 7.72 -14.54 -8.35
N VAL A 88 7.11 -13.40 -8.72
CA VAL A 88 6.43 -12.50 -7.79
C VAL A 88 5.16 -13.16 -7.28
N PHE A 89 4.33 -13.73 -8.16
CA PHE A 89 3.10 -14.41 -7.75
C PHE A 89 3.35 -15.65 -6.90
N ASN A 90 4.37 -16.44 -7.19
CA ASN A 90 4.77 -17.56 -6.34
C ASN A 90 5.19 -17.08 -4.95
N LYS A 91 5.91 -15.95 -4.85
CA LYS A 91 6.24 -15.36 -3.56
C LYS A 91 5.00 -14.85 -2.82
N LEU A 92 4.05 -14.22 -3.52
CA LEU A 92 2.76 -13.83 -2.94
C LEU A 92 1.96 -15.05 -2.47
N LYS A 93 2.03 -16.18 -3.20
CA LYS A 93 1.44 -17.46 -2.77
C LYS A 93 2.05 -17.95 -1.46
N GLU A 94 3.35 -17.84 -1.26
CA GLU A 94 3.95 -18.18 0.03
C GLU A 94 3.40 -17.31 1.18
N PHE A 95 3.18 -16.01 0.96
CA PHE A 95 2.50 -15.16 1.95
C PHE A 95 1.06 -15.60 2.19
N TYR A 96 0.34 -15.97 1.12
CA TYR A 96 -1.03 -16.47 1.19
C TYR A 96 -1.13 -17.75 2.02
N ASP A 97 -0.33 -18.76 1.68
CA ASP A 97 -0.31 -20.07 2.35
C ASP A 97 0.06 -19.92 3.84
N ALA A 98 0.88 -18.91 4.18
CA ALA A 98 1.23 -18.58 5.56
C ALA A 98 0.16 -17.73 6.30
N GLY A 99 -0.97 -17.40 5.68
CA GLY A 99 -2.00 -16.53 6.26
C GLY A 99 -1.56 -15.08 6.44
N ARG A 100 -0.56 -14.64 5.66
CA ARG A 100 0.14 -13.35 5.77
C ARG A 100 -0.03 -12.46 4.52
N LEU A 101 -1.13 -12.63 3.79
CA LEU A 101 -1.48 -11.84 2.60
C LEU A 101 -2.81 -11.11 2.80
N TYR A 102 -2.78 -9.78 2.69
CA TYR A 102 -3.96 -8.93 2.63
C TYR A 102 -3.94 -8.08 1.36
N ILE A 103 -5.07 -8.01 0.66
CA ILE A 103 -5.18 -7.26 -0.60
C ILE A 103 -6.36 -6.28 -0.53
N ILE A 104 -6.07 -5.02 -0.84
CA ILE A 104 -7.03 -3.97 -1.15
C ILE A 104 -7.10 -3.83 -2.66
N PHE A 105 -8.30 -3.67 -3.24
CA PHE A 105 -8.43 -3.28 -4.65
C PHE A 105 -8.28 -1.76 -4.83
N GLY A 106 -7.68 -1.35 -5.93
CA GLY A 106 -7.57 0.03 -6.40
C GLY A 106 -8.41 0.28 -7.66
N ASN A 107 -8.18 1.39 -8.33
CA ASN A 107 -8.94 1.74 -9.54
C ASN A 107 -8.53 0.88 -10.75
N HIS A 108 -7.25 0.50 -10.88
CA HIS A 108 -6.76 -0.31 -12.00
C HIS A 108 -7.20 -1.77 -11.93
N ASN A 109 -7.45 -2.30 -10.73
CA ASN A 109 -7.91 -3.67 -10.51
C ASN A 109 -9.29 -3.77 -9.85
N MET A 110 -10.18 -2.81 -10.12
CA MET A 110 -11.57 -2.75 -9.60
C MET A 110 -12.38 -4.03 -9.83
N LYS A 111 -12.05 -4.84 -10.84
CA LYS A 111 -12.66 -6.17 -11.07
C LYS A 111 -12.56 -7.09 -9.85
N MET A 112 -11.50 -6.94 -9.04
CA MET A 112 -11.29 -7.69 -7.80
C MET A 112 -12.32 -7.39 -6.70
N LYS A 113 -13.14 -6.34 -6.87
CA LYS A 113 -14.30 -6.10 -6.00
C LYS A 113 -15.34 -7.23 -6.08
N SER A 114 -15.42 -7.94 -7.21
CA SER A 114 -16.34 -9.07 -7.41
C SER A 114 -15.71 -10.37 -6.89
N PRO A 115 -16.30 -11.03 -5.88
CA PRO A 115 -15.83 -12.33 -5.42
C PRO A 115 -15.78 -13.38 -6.52
N ASP A 116 -16.79 -13.43 -7.38
CA ASP A 116 -16.86 -14.36 -8.53
C ASP A 116 -15.71 -14.15 -9.51
N TRP A 117 -15.31 -12.88 -9.74
CA TRP A 117 -14.15 -12.59 -10.58
C TRP A 117 -12.86 -13.06 -9.91
N VAL A 118 -12.69 -12.84 -8.61
CA VAL A 118 -11.51 -13.30 -7.86
C VAL A 118 -11.44 -14.83 -7.88
N GLU A 119 -12.55 -15.53 -7.61
CA GLU A 119 -12.61 -16.98 -7.65
C GLU A 119 -12.22 -17.52 -9.04
N LYS A 120 -12.84 -16.99 -10.09
CA LYS A 120 -12.59 -17.44 -11.46
C LYS A 120 -11.15 -17.24 -11.93
N ASN A 121 -10.49 -16.16 -11.50
CA ASN A 121 -9.21 -15.74 -12.08
C ASN A 121 -8.00 -15.96 -11.14
N MET A 122 -8.21 -16.03 -9.82
CA MET A 122 -7.11 -15.98 -8.85
C MET A 122 -7.04 -17.21 -7.93
N TYR A 123 -8.05 -18.09 -7.90
CA TYR A 123 -7.99 -19.28 -7.04
C TYR A 123 -7.06 -20.36 -7.58
N SER A 124 -6.97 -20.49 -8.90
CA SER A 124 -6.16 -21.51 -9.57
C SER A 124 -5.48 -20.93 -10.80
N VAL A 125 -4.38 -21.54 -11.21
CA VAL A 125 -3.68 -21.24 -12.46
C VAL A 125 -3.35 -22.54 -13.18
N TYR A 126 -3.32 -22.52 -14.52
CA TYR A 126 -2.83 -23.65 -15.29
C TYR A 126 -1.31 -23.70 -15.23
N ASP A 127 -0.76 -24.83 -14.77
CA ASP A 127 0.67 -25.10 -14.82
C ASP A 127 1.00 -25.86 -16.10
N GLU A 128 1.72 -25.21 -17.03
CA GLU A 128 2.07 -25.80 -18.32
C GLU A 128 2.99 -27.02 -18.21
N TYR A 129 3.82 -27.09 -17.16
CA TYR A 129 4.73 -28.23 -16.95
C TYR A 129 4.00 -29.45 -16.43
N LEU A 130 3.05 -29.26 -15.53
CA LEU A 130 2.23 -30.35 -14.98
C LEU A 130 1.04 -30.70 -15.88
N GLY A 131 0.64 -29.79 -16.78
CA GLY A 131 -0.51 -29.98 -17.66
C GLY A 131 -1.84 -29.93 -16.91
N GLU A 132 -1.89 -29.32 -15.73
CA GLU A 132 -3.07 -29.29 -14.87
C GLU A 132 -3.28 -27.93 -14.19
N LYS A 133 -4.47 -27.71 -13.64
CA LYS A 133 -4.74 -26.53 -12.81
C LYS A 133 -4.26 -26.78 -11.39
N VAL A 134 -3.42 -25.88 -10.91
CA VAL A 134 -2.92 -25.86 -9.52
C VAL A 134 -3.50 -24.69 -8.75
N ASP A 135 -3.58 -24.84 -7.44
CA ASP A 135 -4.06 -23.78 -6.56
C ASP A 135 -3.09 -22.58 -6.56
N LEU A 136 -3.65 -21.38 -6.68
CA LEU A 136 -2.94 -20.12 -6.52
C LEU A 136 -3.35 -19.46 -5.19
N PHE A 137 -4.57 -18.92 -5.10
CA PHE A 137 -5.11 -18.31 -3.88
C PHE A 137 -6.53 -18.79 -3.54
N PRO A 138 -6.74 -20.10 -3.30
CA PRO A 138 -8.08 -20.69 -3.13
C PRO A 138 -8.80 -20.13 -1.90
N GLY A 139 -9.87 -19.36 -2.09
CA GLY A 139 -10.63 -18.72 -1.01
C GLY A 139 -10.18 -17.28 -0.68
N LEU A 140 -9.30 -16.68 -1.50
CA LEU A 140 -8.85 -15.31 -1.34
C LEU A 140 -10.02 -14.32 -1.29
N LYS A 141 -9.98 -13.43 -0.31
CA LYS A 141 -10.91 -12.30 -0.19
C LYS A 141 -10.15 -10.99 -0.37
N VAL A 142 -10.63 -10.20 -1.31
CA VAL A 142 -10.11 -8.84 -1.57
C VAL A 142 -11.06 -7.83 -0.95
N TYR A 143 -10.50 -6.80 -0.30
CA TYR A 143 -11.26 -5.81 0.45
C TYR A 143 -11.13 -4.42 -0.17
N GLU A 144 -12.02 -3.51 0.19
CA GLU A 144 -11.89 -2.11 -0.23
C GLU A 144 -10.95 -1.32 0.69
N ALA A 145 -10.91 -1.68 1.97
CA ALA A 145 -10.08 -1.04 2.98
C ALA A 145 -9.94 -1.93 4.22
N PHE A 146 -8.90 -1.65 5.00
CA PHE A 146 -8.67 -2.25 6.30
C PHE A 146 -8.60 -1.19 7.40
N ARG A 147 -9.01 -1.57 8.62
CA ARG A 147 -8.76 -0.82 9.85
C ARG A 147 -7.86 -1.66 10.74
N PHE A 148 -6.59 -1.31 10.79
CA PHE A 148 -5.66 -1.94 11.72
C PHE A 148 -5.86 -1.34 13.09
N LYS A 149 -6.19 -2.17 14.08
CA LYS A 149 -6.48 -1.71 15.44
C LYS A 149 -5.51 -2.31 16.43
N HIS A 150 -4.81 -1.44 17.17
CA HIS A 150 -3.86 -1.90 18.17
C HIS A 150 -4.62 -2.49 19.36
N LYS A 151 -4.29 -3.72 19.76
CA LYS A 151 -5.03 -4.48 20.79
C LYS A 151 -5.07 -3.77 22.16
N LYS A 152 -4.00 -3.04 22.53
CA LYS A 152 -3.87 -2.40 23.85
C LYS A 152 -4.28 -0.93 23.87
N THR A 153 -3.85 -0.16 22.87
CA THR A 153 -4.09 1.30 22.85
C THR A 153 -5.36 1.65 22.10
N HIS A 154 -5.95 0.68 21.37
CA HIS A 154 -7.08 0.89 20.46
C HIS A 154 -6.83 1.93 19.38
N GLN A 155 -5.58 2.38 19.20
CA GLN A 155 -5.20 3.29 18.14
C GLN A 155 -5.42 2.60 16.79
N GLU A 156 -5.98 3.35 15.84
CA GLU A 156 -6.38 2.81 14.54
C GLU A 156 -5.55 3.40 13.39
N ILE A 157 -5.25 2.55 12.42
CA ILE A 157 -4.66 2.91 11.14
C ILE A 157 -5.65 2.48 10.06
N PHE A 158 -6.20 3.46 9.36
CA PHE A 158 -7.08 3.24 8.22
C PHE A 158 -6.24 3.10 6.95
N VAL A 159 -6.34 1.96 6.29
CA VAL A 159 -5.58 1.64 5.07
C VAL A 159 -6.55 1.51 3.92
N VAL A 160 -6.36 2.33 2.90
CA VAL A 160 -7.25 2.45 1.75
C VAL A 160 -6.44 2.87 0.53
N HIS A 161 -6.77 2.41 -0.67
CA HIS A 161 -5.95 2.70 -1.86
C HIS A 161 -5.81 4.21 -2.12
N GLY A 162 -6.90 4.97 -2.15
CA GLY A 162 -6.85 6.43 -2.33
C GLY A 162 -7.66 6.95 -3.52
N HIS A 163 -8.22 6.08 -4.35
CA HIS A 163 -9.16 6.46 -5.40
C HIS A 163 -10.52 6.86 -4.80
N GLN A 164 -10.87 6.34 -3.62
CA GLN A 164 -12.18 6.51 -2.99
C GLN A 164 -12.53 7.99 -2.80
N GLY A 165 -13.64 8.41 -3.40
CA GLY A 165 -14.10 9.78 -3.40
C GLY A 165 -13.42 10.70 -4.43
N ASP A 166 -12.58 10.18 -5.33
CA ASP A 166 -12.19 10.85 -6.58
C ASP A 166 -13.26 10.62 -7.66
N LEU A 167 -13.89 11.67 -8.15
CA LEU A 167 -15.03 11.56 -9.06
C LEU A 167 -14.69 10.77 -10.33
N ILE A 168 -13.48 10.95 -10.89
CA ILE A 168 -13.11 10.33 -12.16
C ILE A 168 -12.67 8.87 -11.94
N ASN A 169 -11.89 8.61 -10.90
CA ASN A 169 -11.28 7.29 -10.66
C ASN A 169 -12.15 6.35 -9.79
N ASP A 170 -13.13 6.87 -9.05
CA ASP A 170 -14.08 6.08 -8.24
C ASP A 170 -15.47 6.05 -8.91
N GLN A 171 -16.06 7.22 -9.17
CA GLN A 171 -17.46 7.30 -9.61
C GLN A 171 -17.64 7.16 -11.12
N LEU A 172 -16.62 7.45 -11.93
CA LEU A 172 -16.63 7.34 -13.40
C LEU A 172 -15.57 6.35 -13.92
N ALA A 173 -15.14 5.39 -13.11
CA ALA A 173 -14.07 4.43 -13.42
C ALA A 173 -14.29 3.69 -14.76
N PHE A 174 -15.54 3.47 -15.16
CA PHE A 174 -15.90 2.86 -16.45
C PHE A 174 -15.53 3.73 -17.66
N ILE A 175 -15.69 5.06 -17.57
CA ILE A 175 -15.39 6.01 -18.64
C ILE A 175 -13.88 6.25 -18.74
N SER A 176 -13.19 6.38 -17.61
CA SER A 176 -11.73 6.52 -17.59
C SER A 176 -11.04 5.26 -18.11
N HIS A 177 -11.54 4.07 -17.76
CA HIS A 177 -11.03 2.79 -18.27
C HIS A 177 -11.05 2.73 -19.80
N PHE A 178 -12.16 3.15 -20.45
CA PHE A 178 -12.28 3.11 -21.91
C PHE A 178 -11.30 4.06 -22.62
N ILE A 179 -11.15 5.29 -22.10
CA ILE A 179 -10.22 6.27 -22.66
C ILE A 179 -8.78 5.82 -22.48
N ILE A 180 -8.43 5.31 -21.29
CA ILE A 180 -7.05 4.92 -20.99
C ILE A 180 -6.63 3.69 -21.80
N ARG A 181 -7.50 2.67 -21.87
CA ARG A 181 -7.20 1.41 -22.57
C ARG A 181 -6.87 1.63 -24.05
N PHE A 182 -7.60 2.49 -24.75
CA PHE A 182 -7.37 2.69 -26.18
C PHE A 182 -6.35 3.78 -26.49
N PHE A 183 -6.35 4.87 -25.72
CA PHE A 183 -5.48 6.00 -26.00
C PHE A 183 -4.07 5.80 -25.43
N TRP A 184 -3.93 5.42 -24.15
CA TRP A 184 -2.62 5.33 -23.52
C TRP A 184 -1.81 4.11 -23.97
N HIS A 185 -2.47 2.96 -24.20
CA HIS A 185 -1.80 1.80 -24.78
C HIS A 185 -1.15 2.14 -26.13
N PHE A 186 -1.86 2.86 -27.00
CA PHE A 186 -1.32 3.33 -28.28
C PHE A 186 -0.16 4.32 -28.09
N MET A 187 -0.27 5.25 -27.15
CA MET A 187 0.79 6.23 -26.84
C MET A 187 2.07 5.58 -26.30
N HIS A 188 1.94 4.53 -25.47
CA HIS A 188 3.08 3.75 -24.98
C HIS A 188 3.78 2.99 -26.11
N LEU A 189 3.03 2.40 -27.05
CA LEU A 189 3.58 1.68 -28.21
C LEU A 189 4.42 2.57 -29.12
N ILE A 190 4.07 3.85 -29.27
CA ILE A 190 4.85 4.83 -30.06
C ILE A 190 5.96 5.52 -29.24
N GLY A 191 6.26 5.03 -28.04
CA GLY A 191 7.38 5.50 -27.22
C GLY A 191 7.12 6.79 -26.43
N VAL A 192 5.87 7.27 -26.36
CA VAL A 192 5.51 8.40 -25.50
C VAL A 192 5.47 7.91 -24.07
N ARG A 193 6.56 8.14 -23.33
CA ARG A 193 6.62 7.92 -21.88
C ARG A 193 5.64 8.86 -21.19
N TYR A 194 4.97 8.34 -20.16
CA TYR A 194 3.97 9.03 -19.34
C TYR A 194 4.25 10.55 -19.21
N ALA A 195 3.40 11.38 -19.82
CA ALA A 195 3.56 12.84 -19.84
C ALA A 195 3.29 13.51 -18.48
N ALA A 196 2.92 12.74 -17.45
CA ALA A 196 2.94 13.23 -16.08
C ALA A 196 4.36 13.13 -15.52
N SER A 197 5.30 13.95 -16.03
CA SER A 197 6.59 14.14 -15.36
C SER A 197 6.31 14.61 -13.93
N PRO A 198 6.54 13.78 -12.88
CA PRO A 198 6.25 14.17 -11.50
C PRO A 198 7.10 15.37 -11.09
N ALA A 199 8.24 15.56 -11.76
CA ALA A 199 9.20 16.62 -11.48
C ALA A 199 8.62 18.04 -11.62
N LYS A 200 7.67 18.28 -12.54
CA LYS A 200 7.08 19.62 -12.75
C LYS A 200 5.90 19.94 -11.82
N SER A 201 5.27 18.94 -11.18
CA SER A 201 4.03 19.09 -10.39
C SER A 201 4.17 18.71 -8.89
N ARG A 202 5.39 18.42 -8.40
CA ARG A 202 5.63 18.07 -6.99
C ARG A 202 5.22 19.15 -5.96
N ARG A 203 5.16 20.43 -6.36
CA ARG A 203 4.89 21.53 -5.43
C ARG A 203 3.41 21.69 -5.03
N LYS A 204 2.47 21.15 -5.82
CA LYS A 204 1.03 21.29 -5.53
C LYS A 204 0.48 19.99 -4.97
N MET A 205 0.01 20.05 -3.72
CA MET A 205 -0.69 18.96 -3.06
C MET A 205 -1.93 18.56 -3.88
N HIS A 206 -2.05 17.26 -4.18
CA HIS A 206 -3.12 16.73 -5.03
C HIS A 206 -4.47 16.95 -4.35
N LYS A 207 -5.55 17.15 -5.12
CA LYS A 207 -6.90 17.41 -4.56
C LYS A 207 -7.35 16.28 -3.62
N VAL A 208 -7.02 15.04 -3.99
CA VAL A 208 -7.24 13.83 -3.19
C VAL A 208 -6.49 13.93 -1.85
N GLU A 209 -5.19 14.22 -1.87
CA GLU A 209 -4.36 14.39 -0.66
C GLU A 209 -4.94 15.46 0.27
N LYS A 210 -5.44 16.59 -0.26
CA LYS A 210 -6.09 17.63 0.55
C LYS A 210 -7.35 17.12 1.25
N ASN A 211 -8.21 16.40 0.53
CA ASN A 211 -9.45 15.89 1.07
C ASN A 211 -9.20 14.82 2.14
N TYR A 212 -8.21 13.96 1.93
CA TYR A 212 -7.84 12.90 2.86
C TYR A 212 -7.16 13.47 4.10
N THR A 213 -6.31 14.49 3.94
CA THR A 213 -5.74 15.27 5.04
C THR A 213 -6.84 15.92 5.88
N LYS A 214 -7.87 16.48 5.24
CA LYS A 214 -9.04 17.05 5.93
C LYS A 214 -9.83 15.98 6.68
N TRP A 215 -10.06 14.82 6.07
CA TRP A 215 -10.75 13.69 6.70
C TRP A 215 -9.97 13.18 7.93
N ASN A 216 -8.66 12.98 7.80
CA ASN A 216 -7.76 12.59 8.89
C ASN A 216 -7.81 13.60 10.05
N ALA A 217 -7.78 14.91 9.76
CA ALA A 217 -7.85 15.93 10.79
C ALA A 217 -9.16 15.87 11.60
N GLN A 218 -10.27 15.50 10.95
CA GLN A 218 -11.61 15.39 11.57
C GLN A 218 -11.81 14.11 12.39
N ASN A 219 -11.18 13.00 12.01
CA ASN A 219 -11.40 11.68 12.61
C ASN A 219 -10.26 11.22 13.54
N ASP A 220 -9.19 12.00 13.64
CA ASP A 220 -7.98 11.68 14.42
C ASP A 220 -7.42 10.27 14.19
N THR A 221 -7.50 9.80 12.95
CA THR A 221 -7.13 8.44 12.57
C THR A 221 -6.02 8.47 11.54
N ILE A 222 -4.93 7.73 11.78
CA ILE A 222 -3.82 7.59 10.82
C ILE A 222 -4.39 7.00 9.52
N ILE A 223 -4.05 7.60 8.38
CA ILE A 223 -4.48 7.09 7.08
C ILE A 223 -3.26 6.73 6.22
N ILE A 224 -3.24 5.52 5.66
CA ILE A 224 -2.21 5.03 4.74
C ILE A 224 -2.85 4.80 3.37
N CYS A 225 -2.29 5.44 2.34
CA CYS A 225 -2.74 5.34 0.95
C CYS A 225 -1.65 5.00 -0.06
N GLY A 226 -2.05 4.70 -1.29
CA GLY A 226 -1.27 4.74 -2.53
C GLY A 226 -1.85 5.79 -3.49
N HIS A 227 -2.19 5.38 -4.71
CA HIS A 227 -2.90 6.10 -5.77
C HIS A 227 -2.19 7.33 -6.37
N THR A 228 -1.59 8.20 -5.55
CA THR A 228 -0.91 9.40 -6.07
C THR A 228 0.56 9.16 -6.44
N HIS A 229 1.08 7.97 -6.14
CA HIS A 229 2.47 7.52 -6.39
C HIS A 229 3.52 8.42 -5.72
N ARG A 230 3.13 9.23 -4.73
CA ARG A 230 3.97 10.23 -4.06
C ARG A 230 4.19 9.79 -2.62
N PRO A 231 5.31 9.12 -2.30
CA PRO A 231 5.55 8.65 -0.94
C PRO A 231 5.54 9.85 0.02
N LYS A 232 4.77 9.73 1.09
CA LYS A 232 4.57 10.79 2.08
C LYS A 232 4.60 10.21 3.48
N PHE A 233 5.38 10.87 4.34
CA PHE A 233 5.54 10.50 5.74
C PHE A 233 5.56 11.79 6.57
N PRO A 234 4.42 12.16 7.20
CA PRO A 234 4.28 13.41 7.95
C PRO A 234 5.08 13.37 9.26
N ASP A 235 5.52 14.52 9.73
CA ASP A 235 6.12 14.63 11.07
C ASP A 235 5.02 14.61 12.15
N PRO A 236 5.31 14.11 13.36
CA PRO A 236 4.40 14.25 14.49
C PRO A 236 3.95 15.71 14.69
N GLY A 237 2.64 15.91 14.90
CA GLY A 237 2.01 17.24 14.98
C GLY A 237 1.43 17.74 13.65
N GLU A 238 1.80 17.14 12.50
CA GLU A 238 1.11 17.35 11.23
C GLU A 238 -0.11 16.41 11.10
N SER A 239 -0.87 16.55 10.00
CA SER A 239 -1.90 15.57 9.65
C SER A 239 -1.29 14.20 9.35
N SER A 240 -1.79 13.14 10.00
CA SER A 240 -1.28 11.76 9.92
C SER A 240 -1.69 11.04 8.62
N TYR A 241 -1.55 11.72 7.48
CA TYR A 241 -1.72 11.18 6.13
C TYR A 241 -0.40 10.67 5.57
N PHE A 242 -0.34 9.36 5.34
CA PHE A 242 0.79 8.64 4.80
C PHE A 242 0.50 8.13 3.39
N ASN A 243 1.55 8.01 2.60
CA ASN A 243 1.47 7.41 1.27
C ASN A 243 2.65 6.47 1.04
N VAL A 244 2.38 5.24 0.57
CA VAL A 244 3.38 4.18 0.34
C VAL A 244 4.29 4.47 -0.86
N GLY A 245 3.90 5.40 -1.74
CA GLY A 245 4.56 5.68 -3.01
C GLY A 245 4.17 4.68 -4.08
N CYS A 246 5.11 4.14 -4.85
CA CYS A 246 4.79 3.20 -5.93
C CYS A 246 5.90 2.18 -6.23
N GLY A 247 5.53 1.12 -6.94
CA GLY A 247 6.41 0.07 -7.45
C GLY A 247 7.02 0.35 -8.83
N MET A 248 6.60 1.42 -9.51
CA MET A 248 6.98 1.70 -10.90
C MET A 248 8.07 2.77 -11.08
N HIS A 249 8.49 3.44 -10.00
CA HIS A 249 9.40 4.56 -10.14
C HIS A 249 10.75 4.12 -10.78
N PRO A 250 11.33 4.87 -11.75
CA PRO A 250 12.51 4.42 -12.52
C PRO A 250 13.80 4.21 -11.73
N ARG A 251 13.80 4.48 -10.42
CA ARG A 251 14.98 4.40 -9.54
C ARG A 251 14.80 3.39 -8.41
N GLY A 252 13.80 2.51 -8.52
CA GLY A 252 13.41 1.55 -7.49
C GLY A 252 12.05 1.87 -6.87
N ILE A 253 11.71 1.12 -5.83
CA ILE A 253 10.35 1.06 -5.27
C ILE A 253 10.31 1.62 -3.85
N THR A 254 9.12 1.99 -3.38
CA THR A 254 8.90 2.42 -2.00
C THR A 254 7.78 1.65 -1.32
N CYS A 255 7.81 1.59 0.01
CA CYS A 255 6.79 1.01 0.86
C CYS A 255 6.78 1.66 2.24
N LEU A 256 5.71 1.41 2.99
CA LEU A 256 5.69 1.68 4.43
C LEU A 256 5.81 0.37 5.20
N GLU A 257 6.55 0.40 6.29
CA GLU A 257 6.64 -0.70 7.23
C GLU A 257 6.02 -0.28 8.56
N LEU A 258 5.27 -1.17 9.19
CA LEU A 258 4.83 -1.07 10.58
C LEU A 258 5.50 -2.18 11.37
N ILE A 259 6.46 -1.83 12.22
CA ILE A 259 7.26 -2.77 13.00
C ILE A 259 7.31 -2.28 14.44
N TYR A 260 6.93 -3.13 15.39
CA TYR A 260 6.98 -2.82 16.82
C TYR A 260 6.28 -1.49 17.17
N GLY A 261 5.10 -1.26 16.58
CA GLY A 261 4.32 -0.03 16.77
C GLY A 261 4.95 1.22 16.14
N LYS A 262 5.90 1.09 15.20
CA LYS A 262 6.58 2.22 14.55
C LYS A 262 6.43 2.14 13.03
N LEU A 263 6.18 3.28 12.41
CA LEU A 263 6.13 3.45 10.97
C LEU A 263 7.51 3.84 10.41
N ILE A 264 7.88 3.25 9.27
CA ILE A 264 9.10 3.57 8.51
C ILE A 264 8.74 3.71 7.03
N LEU A 265 9.14 4.80 6.39
CA LEU A 265 9.12 4.90 4.92
C LEU A 265 10.43 4.33 4.38
N VAL A 266 10.32 3.35 3.49
CA VAL A 266 11.47 2.60 2.97
C VAL A 266 11.52 2.69 1.45
N ALA A 267 12.73 2.76 0.91
CA ALA A 267 13.01 2.60 -0.51
C ALA A 267 13.93 1.40 -0.75
N TRP A 268 13.65 0.66 -1.81
CA TRP A 268 14.52 -0.39 -2.34
C TRP A 268 15.08 0.04 -3.68
N ARG A 269 16.40 0.07 -3.80
CA ARG A 269 17.09 0.57 -5.01
C ARG A 269 18.29 -0.30 -5.36
N VAL A 270 18.68 -0.28 -6.63
CA VAL A 270 19.95 -0.84 -7.08
C VAL A 270 21.08 0.11 -6.74
N HIS A 271 22.16 -0.43 -6.20
CA HIS A 271 23.42 0.23 -5.92
C HIS A 271 24.56 -0.57 -6.54
N SER A 272 25.73 0.07 -6.73
CA SER A 272 26.95 -0.58 -7.18
C SER A 272 28.01 -0.57 -6.08
N LYS A 273 28.80 -1.63 -6.02
CA LYS A 273 30.08 -1.66 -5.30
C LYS A 273 31.17 -1.01 -6.14
N LYS A 274 32.35 -0.78 -5.53
CA LYS A 274 33.53 -0.23 -6.25
C LYS A 274 34.00 -1.14 -7.40
N ASP A 275 33.75 -2.45 -7.30
CA ASP A 275 34.10 -3.45 -8.32
C ASP A 275 33.07 -3.56 -9.46
N GLY A 276 32.01 -2.76 -9.45
CA GLY A 276 30.94 -2.80 -10.45
C GLY A 276 29.80 -3.77 -10.15
N THR A 277 29.89 -4.60 -9.12
CA THR A 277 28.81 -5.53 -8.72
C THR A 277 27.56 -4.74 -8.31
N LEU A 278 26.44 -5.04 -8.94
CA LEU A 278 25.13 -4.48 -8.60
C LEU A 278 24.48 -5.25 -7.45
N PHE A 279 23.84 -4.54 -6.54
CA PHE A 279 23.07 -5.13 -5.45
C PHE A 279 21.84 -4.29 -5.11
N ILE A 280 20.80 -4.93 -4.59
CA ILE A 280 19.58 -4.26 -4.16
C ILE A 280 19.70 -3.91 -2.68
N LYS A 281 19.41 -2.65 -2.31
CA LYS A 281 19.54 -2.15 -0.95
C LYS A 281 18.23 -1.60 -0.43
N ARG A 282 17.83 -2.05 0.76
CA ARG A 282 16.80 -1.43 1.59
C ARG A 282 17.36 -0.17 2.27
N THR A 283 16.68 0.97 2.11
CA THR A 283 17.05 2.25 2.73
C THR A 283 15.85 2.85 3.45
N ALA A 284 15.97 3.09 4.75
CA ALA A 284 14.97 3.89 5.48
C ALA A 284 15.09 5.36 5.03
N LEU A 285 14.03 5.89 4.42
CA LEU A 285 13.95 7.28 3.99
C LEU A 285 13.50 8.20 5.13
N LYS A 286 12.56 7.73 5.96
CA LYS A 286 12.06 8.46 7.13
C LYS A 286 11.55 7.49 8.19
N GLY A 287 11.62 7.90 9.47
CA GLY A 287 11.35 7.05 10.62
C GLY A 287 12.58 6.29 11.12
N PRO A 288 12.42 5.37 12.09
CA PRO A 288 11.16 4.90 12.66
C PRO A 288 10.47 5.92 13.57
N VAL A 289 9.15 6.10 13.42
CA VAL A 289 8.32 6.94 14.31
C VAL A 289 7.20 6.10 14.94
N PRO A 290 7.05 6.10 16.28
CA PRO A 290 5.94 5.41 16.95
C PRO A 290 4.57 5.93 16.51
N ILE A 291 3.60 5.05 16.29
CA ILE A 291 2.23 5.44 15.91
C ILE A 291 1.57 6.33 16.96
N LYS A 292 1.87 6.13 18.24
CA LYS A 292 1.43 6.98 19.37
C LYS A 292 1.84 8.45 19.24
N ALA A 293 2.87 8.76 18.45
CA ALA A 293 3.29 10.14 18.23
C ALA A 293 2.29 10.94 17.37
N TYR A 294 1.34 10.25 16.73
CA TYR A 294 0.29 10.82 15.90
C TYR A 294 -1.06 10.89 16.60
N ASP A 295 -1.16 10.47 17.86
CA ASP A 295 -2.36 10.69 18.67
C ASP A 295 -2.43 12.17 19.05
N LYS A 296 -3.56 12.83 18.78
CA LYS A 296 -3.78 14.22 19.23
C LYS A 296 -4.30 14.31 20.67
N THR A 297 -4.55 13.17 21.31
CA THR A 297 -4.91 13.13 22.73
C THR A 297 -3.65 13.34 23.57
N PRO A 298 -3.54 14.39 24.40
CA PRO A 298 -2.37 14.58 25.24
C PRO A 298 -2.23 13.37 26.18
N PRO A 299 -1.00 12.92 26.49
CA PRO A 299 -0.80 11.88 27.50
C PRO A 299 -1.47 12.32 28.80
N ILE A 300 -2.29 11.45 29.37
CA ILE A 300 -2.90 11.68 30.68
C ILE A 300 -1.75 11.96 31.64
N LYS A 301 -1.58 13.22 32.05
CA LYS A 301 -0.66 13.57 33.13
C LYS A 301 -1.14 12.79 34.34
N GLY A 302 -0.37 11.78 34.73
CA GLY A 302 -0.57 11.06 35.99
C GLY A 302 -0.71 12.11 37.09
N LYS A 303 -1.74 11.96 37.92
CA LYS A 303 -1.89 12.74 39.15
C LYS A 303 -0.58 12.58 39.93
N GLU A 304 0.24 13.62 39.95
CA GLU A 304 1.26 13.77 40.98
C GLU A 304 0.51 13.79 42.31
N ILE A 305 0.61 12.69 43.04
CA ILE A 305 0.25 12.64 44.45
C ILE A 305 1.26 13.55 45.13
N LYS A 306 0.85 14.79 45.42
CA LYS A 306 1.59 15.68 46.30
C LYS A 306 1.67 15.02 47.67
N ASN A 307 2.78 14.36 47.96
CA ASN A 307 3.14 14.02 49.32
C ASN A 307 3.30 15.32 50.10
N LYS A 308 2.32 15.65 50.93
CA LYS A 308 2.47 16.67 51.98
C LYS A 308 3.52 16.15 52.95
N SER A 309 4.72 16.72 52.90
CA SER A 309 5.70 16.60 53.96
C SER A 309 5.10 17.17 55.24
N ILE A 310 4.90 16.30 56.22
CA ILE A 310 4.55 16.64 57.59
C ILE A 310 5.75 17.38 58.19
N GLN A 311 5.56 18.65 58.55
CA GLN A 311 6.49 19.36 59.43
C GLN A 311 6.40 18.73 60.82
N THR A 312 7.39 17.94 61.21
CA THR A 312 7.71 17.73 62.62
C THR A 312 8.47 18.94 63.13
N LYS A 313 7.75 19.79 63.88
CA LYS A 313 8.37 20.56 64.96
C LYS A 313 8.65 19.58 66.09
N GLN A 314 9.88 19.53 66.58
CA GLN A 314 10.15 19.19 67.97
C GLN A 314 11.42 19.89 68.42
N GLU A 315 11.33 20.33 69.67
CA GLU A 315 12.21 21.19 70.45
C GLU A 315 13.56 20.56 70.80
#